data_AF-A0A1H8LGA3-F1
#
_entry.id   AF-A0A1H8LGA3-F1
#
_cell.length_a   1.000
_cell.length_b   1.000
_cell.length_c   1.000
_cell.angle_alpha   90.00
_cell.angle_beta   90.00
_cell.angle_gamma   90.00
#
_symmetry.space_group_name_H-M   'P 1'
#
loop_
_entity.id
_entity.type
_entity.pdbx_description
1 polymer ?
#
loop_
_entity_poly.entity_id
_entity_poly.type
_entity_poly.pdbx_seq_one_letter_code
_entity_poly.pdbx_strand_id
1 'polypeptide(L)'
;MRDKVEKKLAEDIRKKLALSLNNLGFKRTKPTFYTKLHQDRIDFVHLHKFTFGLCFRVHIGTRLLSDSFDAIALNGIDSDSFRTKYNFSFEPTEESGSHCVNQMTRFIQIEGSNWFNQTKALSKLDTLDNNSELVSNSYKPLRIKKPN
;
A
#
# COMPACT_ATOMS: atom_id res chain seq x y z
N MET A 1 -17.49 -13.88 -21.69
CA MET A 1 -17.68 -14.76 -20.50
C MET A 1 -16.49 -14.69 -19.56
N ARG A 2 -15.25 -14.78 -20.09
CA ARG A 2 -13.98 -14.66 -19.32
C ARG A 2 -13.86 -13.36 -18.50
N ASP A 3 -14.13 -12.20 -19.08
CA ASP A 3 -14.07 -10.91 -18.37
C ASP A 3 -15.01 -10.79 -17.16
N LYS A 4 -16.17 -11.46 -17.21
CA LYS A 4 -17.13 -11.43 -16.09
C LYS A 4 -16.58 -12.23 -14.90
N VAL A 5 -15.95 -13.38 -15.18
CA VAL A 5 -15.31 -14.22 -14.16
C VAL A 5 -14.12 -13.49 -13.56
N GLU A 6 -13.28 -12.88 -14.39
CA GLU A 6 -12.11 -12.11 -13.93
C GLU A 6 -12.50 -10.92 -13.05
N LYS A 7 -13.52 -10.15 -13.47
CA LYS A 7 -14.04 -9.03 -12.67
C LYS A 7 -14.57 -9.50 -11.33
N LYS A 8 -15.38 -10.57 -11.32
CA LYS A 8 -15.93 -11.14 -10.09
C LYS A 8 -14.81 -11.58 -9.15
N LEU A 9 -13.83 -12.33 -9.66
CA LEU A 9 -12.70 -12.82 -8.87
C LEU A 9 -11.84 -11.66 -8.34
N ALA A 10 -11.58 -10.64 -9.14
CA ALA A 10 -10.85 -9.44 -8.69
C ALA A 10 -11.60 -8.71 -7.56
N GLU A 11 -12.93 -8.61 -7.61
CA GLU A 11 -13.71 -8.06 -6.49
C GLU A 11 -13.66 -8.96 -5.26
N ASP A 12 -13.71 -10.29 -5.42
CA ASP A 12 -13.63 -11.23 -4.31
C ASP A 12 -12.25 -11.18 -3.63
N ILE A 13 -11.17 -11.07 -4.40
CA ILE A 13 -9.81 -10.81 -3.90
C ILE A 13 -9.79 -9.50 -3.09
N ARG A 14 -10.38 -8.41 -3.60
CA ARG A 14 -10.43 -7.13 -2.88
C ARG A 14 -11.19 -7.24 -1.57
N LYS A 15 -12.33 -7.94 -1.54
CA LYS A 15 -13.12 -8.18 -0.33
C LYS A 15 -12.34 -8.99 0.70
N LYS A 16 -11.73 -10.10 0.28
CA LYS A 16 -10.90 -10.94 1.16
C LYS A 16 -9.71 -10.15 1.73
N LEU A 17 -9.01 -9.37 0.90
CA LEU A 17 -7.95 -8.49 1.37
C LEU A 17 -8.45 -7.40 2.32
N ALA A 18 -9.61 -6.79 2.06
CA ALA A 18 -10.19 -5.78 2.93
C ALA A 18 -10.48 -6.33 4.34
N LEU A 19 -10.93 -7.58 4.45
CA LEU A 19 -11.11 -8.26 5.74
C LEU A 19 -9.78 -8.43 6.47
N SER A 20 -8.74 -8.90 5.78
CA SER A 20 -7.38 -9.02 6.35
C SER A 20 -6.84 -7.67 6.82
N LEU A 21 -7.01 -6.62 6.02
CA LEU A 21 -6.59 -5.26 6.34
C LEU A 21 -7.35 -4.67 7.54
N ASN A 22 -8.65 -4.94 7.65
CA ASN A 22 -9.45 -4.52 8.79
C ASN A 22 -8.91 -5.10 10.11
N ASN A 23 -8.52 -6.38 10.09
CA ASN A 23 -7.89 -7.02 11.25
C ASN A 23 -6.53 -6.41 11.62
N LEU A 24 -5.87 -5.73 10.69
CA LEU A 24 -4.63 -4.97 10.92
C LEU A 24 -4.89 -3.52 11.34
N GLY A 25 -6.15 -3.11 11.47
CA GLY A 25 -6.58 -1.77 11.86
C GLY A 25 -6.70 -0.77 10.71
N PHE A 26 -6.60 -1.21 9.46
CA PHE A 26 -6.84 -0.36 8.30
C PHE A 26 -8.35 -0.27 8.01
N LYS A 27 -8.82 0.94 7.72
CA LYS A 27 -10.19 1.21 7.27
C LYS A 27 -10.19 1.54 5.78
N ARG A 28 -11.15 1.00 5.03
CA ARG A 28 -11.34 1.34 3.62
C ARG A 28 -11.91 2.77 3.51
N THR A 29 -11.19 3.67 2.84
CA THR A 29 -11.60 5.07 2.65
C THR A 29 -11.93 5.40 1.20
N LYS A 30 -11.39 4.65 0.24
CA LYS A 30 -11.79 4.66 -1.18
C LYS A 30 -11.86 3.22 -1.71
N PRO A 31 -12.44 2.96 -2.90
CA PRO A 31 -12.61 1.60 -3.42
C PRO A 31 -11.33 0.75 -3.40
N THR A 32 -10.18 1.35 -3.62
CA THR A 32 -8.89 0.66 -3.63
C THR A 32 -7.91 1.18 -2.57
N PHE A 33 -8.37 2.04 -1.66
CA PHE A 33 -7.50 2.77 -0.73
C PHE A 33 -7.94 2.51 0.70
N TYR A 34 -6.97 2.14 1.53
CA TYR A 34 -7.14 1.79 2.93
C TYR A 34 -6.20 2.63 3.76
N THR A 35 -6.66 3.11 4.91
CA THR A 35 -5.87 3.98 5.78
C THR A 35 -5.99 3.54 7.23
N LYS A 36 -4.89 3.71 7.96
CA LYS A 36 -4.81 3.56 9.41
C LYS A 36 -4.35 4.89 9.98
N LEU A 37 -5.24 5.52 10.76
CA LEU A 37 -4.97 6.80 11.38
C LEU A 37 -4.16 6.60 12.66
N HIS A 38 -3.13 7.41 12.80
CA HIS A 38 -2.33 7.58 14.02
C HIS A 38 -2.44 9.04 14.49
N GLN A 39 -1.85 9.34 15.64
CA GLN A 39 -1.89 10.69 16.21
C GLN A 39 -1.13 11.72 15.37
N ASP A 40 -0.03 11.31 14.73
CA ASP A 40 0.92 12.16 14.01
C ASP A 40 0.94 11.91 12.50
N ARG A 41 0.26 10.85 12.04
CA ARG A 41 0.35 10.39 10.64
C ARG A 41 -0.82 9.52 10.20
N ILE A 42 -0.86 9.26 8.90
CA ILE A 42 -1.75 8.31 8.25
C ILE A 42 -0.90 7.30 7.49
N ASP A 43 -1.00 6.04 7.88
CA ASP A 43 -0.47 4.93 7.11
C ASP A 43 -1.52 4.49 6.08
N PHE A 44 -1.11 4.17 4.85
CA PHE A 44 -2.05 3.78 3.80
C PHE A 44 -1.57 2.56 3.01
N VAL A 45 -2.56 1.85 2.46
CA VAL A 45 -2.40 0.77 1.48
C VAL A 45 -3.28 1.09 0.28
N HIS A 46 -2.70 1.15 -0.91
CA HIS A 46 -3.42 1.35 -2.16
C HIS A 46 -3.23 0.14 -3.08
N LEU A 47 -4.35 -0.41 -3.56
CA LEU A 47 -4.37 -1.59 -4.41
C LEU A 47 -4.69 -1.23 -5.86
N HIS A 48 -3.76 -1.47 -6.76
CA HIS A 48 -3.94 -1.21 -8.19
C HIS A 48 -4.09 -2.53 -8.96
N LYS A 49 -5.23 -2.72 -9.65
CA LYS A 49 -5.43 -3.86 -10.57
C LYS A 49 -5.01 -3.46 -11.98
N PHE A 50 -4.12 -4.22 -12.61
CA PHE A 50 -3.70 -3.90 -13.99
C PHE A 50 -4.79 -4.22 -15.00
N THR A 51 -4.95 -3.38 -16.02
CA THR A 51 -5.91 -3.63 -17.12
C THR A 51 -5.42 -4.73 -18.05
N PHE A 52 -4.11 -4.86 -18.25
CA PHE A 52 -3.47 -5.78 -19.20
C PHE A 52 -3.14 -7.17 -18.64
N GLY A 53 -3.57 -7.50 -17.42
CA GLY A 53 -3.27 -8.79 -16.82
C GLY A 53 -4.08 -9.10 -15.56
N LEU A 54 -4.05 -10.36 -15.16
CA LEU A 54 -4.64 -10.83 -13.92
C LEU A 54 -3.65 -10.69 -12.78
N CYS A 55 -3.26 -9.45 -12.50
CA CYS A 55 -2.34 -9.16 -11.41
C CYS A 55 -2.65 -7.82 -10.75
N PHE A 56 -2.18 -7.71 -9.52
CA PHE A 56 -2.25 -6.50 -8.72
C PHE A 56 -0.88 -5.91 -8.48
N ARG A 57 -0.86 -4.62 -8.13
CA ARG A 57 0.25 -3.92 -7.48
C ARG A 57 -0.27 -3.34 -6.18
N VAL A 58 0.53 -3.44 -5.13
CA VAL A 58 0.22 -2.86 -3.82
C VAL A 58 1.20 -1.72 -3.58
N HIS A 59 0.69 -0.53 -3.29
CA HIS A 59 1.48 0.59 -2.78
C HIS A 59 1.22 0.72 -1.29
N ILE A 60 2.27 0.94 -0.53
CA ILE A 60 2.22 1.18 0.91
C ILE A 60 2.93 2.48 1.18
N GLY A 61 2.43 3.29 2.10
CA GLY A 61 3.18 4.45 2.52
C GLY A 61 2.57 5.16 3.72
N THR A 62 3.17 6.30 4.04
CA THR A 62 2.84 7.08 5.22
C THR A 62 2.81 8.55 4.85
N ARG A 63 1.80 9.27 5.37
CA ARG A 63 1.70 10.73 5.31
C ARG A 63 1.72 11.29 6.72
N LEU A 64 2.71 12.14 7.04
CA LEU A 64 2.71 12.87 8.31
C LEU A 64 1.61 13.94 8.28
N LEU A 65 0.94 14.15 9.41
CA LEU A 65 -0.09 15.19 9.53
C LEU A 65 0.50 16.60 9.56
N SER A 66 1.77 16.73 9.95
CA SER A 66 2.55 17.97 9.91
C SER A 66 3.07 18.31 8.51
N ASP A 67 2.99 17.39 7.54
CA ASP A 67 3.50 17.61 6.20
C ASP A 67 2.62 18.62 5.46
N SER A 68 3.17 19.83 5.27
CA SER A 68 2.55 20.96 4.58
C SER A 68 2.59 20.84 3.06
N PHE A 69 3.19 19.77 2.51
CA PHE A 69 3.29 19.59 1.07
C PHE A 69 1.91 19.29 0.44
N ASP A 70 1.51 20.15 -0.50
CA ASP A 70 0.20 20.13 -1.15
C ASP A 70 0.01 18.92 -2.09
N ALA A 71 1.08 18.44 -2.73
CA ALA A 71 0.98 17.30 -3.62
C ALA A 71 1.05 15.98 -2.83
N ILE A 72 0.28 14.99 -3.28
CA ILE A 72 0.25 13.63 -2.74
C ILE A 72 1.55 12.90 -3.18
N ALA A 73 2.72 13.41 -2.79
CA ALA A 73 3.96 12.64 -2.79
C ALA A 73 3.83 11.63 -1.66
N LEU A 74 3.23 10.48 -1.97
CA LEU A 74 3.14 9.40 -1.01
C LEU A 74 4.53 8.82 -0.82
N ASN A 75 5.13 9.08 0.33
CA ASN A 75 6.35 8.41 0.75
C ASN A 75 5.99 6.95 1.02
N GLY A 76 6.54 6.05 0.22
CA GLY A 76 6.09 4.67 0.23
C GLY A 76 6.94 3.72 -0.59
N ILE A 77 6.62 2.44 -0.44
CA ILE A 77 7.11 1.34 -1.27
C ILE A 77 5.99 0.82 -2.15
N ASP A 78 6.35 0.27 -3.31
CA ASP A 78 5.45 -0.49 -4.14
C ASP A 78 5.96 -1.91 -4.35
N SER A 79 5.03 -2.81 -4.60
CA SER A 79 5.33 -4.23 -4.72
C SER A 79 6.15 -4.63 -5.95
N ASP A 80 6.34 -3.75 -6.95
CA ASP A 80 7.12 -4.12 -8.13
C ASP A 80 8.57 -4.42 -7.78
N SER A 81 9.11 -3.71 -6.79
CA SER A 81 10.48 -3.91 -6.30
C SER A 81 10.66 -5.25 -5.58
N PHE A 82 9.57 -5.99 -5.33
CA PHE A 82 9.57 -7.24 -4.56
C PHE A 82 8.99 -8.42 -5.35
N ARG A 83 8.91 -8.33 -6.68
CA ARG A 83 8.33 -9.36 -7.55
C ARG A 83 9.04 -10.72 -7.49
N THR A 84 10.30 -10.76 -7.05
CA THR A 84 11.04 -12.01 -6.83
C THR A 84 10.62 -12.72 -5.52
N LYS A 85 10.03 -11.99 -4.57
CA LYS A 85 9.65 -12.47 -3.24
C LYS A 85 8.14 -12.70 -3.09
N TYR A 86 7.32 -11.94 -3.83
CA TYR A 86 5.87 -12.00 -3.77
C TYR A 86 5.25 -12.07 -5.16
N ASN A 87 4.21 -12.89 -5.31
CA ASN A 87 3.44 -13.01 -6.54
C ASN A 87 1.99 -12.57 -6.34
N PHE A 88 1.59 -11.50 -7.01
CA PHE A 88 0.24 -10.94 -6.97
C PHE A 88 -0.55 -11.19 -8.26
N SER A 89 -0.09 -12.15 -9.05
CA SER A 89 -0.83 -12.66 -10.19
C SER A 89 -1.83 -13.69 -9.70
N PHE A 90 -2.95 -13.80 -10.40
CA PHE A 90 -3.97 -14.79 -10.15
C PHE A 90 -4.51 -15.33 -11.48
N GLU A 91 -5.03 -16.54 -11.43
CA GLU A 91 -5.77 -17.16 -12.52
C GLU A 91 -7.28 -17.10 -12.20
N PRO A 92 -8.18 -17.40 -13.15
CA PRO A 92 -9.64 -17.44 -12.94
C PRO A 92 -10.13 -18.58 -12.02
N THR A 93 -9.37 -18.92 -10.97
CA THR A 93 -9.67 -19.96 -10.00
C THR A 93 -9.68 -19.38 -8.58
N GLU A 94 -10.51 -19.94 -7.70
CA GLU A 94 -10.59 -19.47 -6.31
C GLU A 94 -9.29 -19.68 -5.53
N GLU A 95 -8.59 -20.78 -5.79
CA GLU A 95 -7.31 -21.11 -5.17
C GLU A 95 -6.25 -20.05 -5.49
N SER A 96 -6.11 -19.69 -6.78
CA SER A 96 -5.16 -18.66 -7.21
C SER A 96 -5.51 -17.28 -6.65
N GLY A 97 -6.81 -16.94 -6.60
CA GLY A 97 -7.27 -15.72 -5.94
C GLY A 97 -6.94 -15.70 -4.44
N SER A 98 -7.06 -16.83 -3.75
CA SER A 98 -6.75 -16.93 -2.32
C SER A 98 -5.23 -16.86 -2.07
N HIS A 99 -4.43 -17.48 -2.94
CA HIS A 99 -2.97 -17.33 -2.94
C HIS A 99 -2.57 -15.85 -3.12
N CYS A 100 -3.17 -15.15 -4.09
CA CYS A 100 -2.92 -13.73 -4.32
C CYS A 100 -3.23 -12.88 -3.08
N VAL A 101 -4.35 -13.12 -2.39
CA VAL A 101 -4.68 -12.44 -1.13
C VAL A 101 -3.63 -12.72 -0.06
N ASN A 102 -3.21 -13.97 0.09
CA ASN A 102 -2.20 -14.35 1.09
C ASN A 102 -0.85 -13.65 0.82
N GLN A 103 -0.42 -13.60 -0.43
CA GLN A 103 0.82 -12.91 -0.81
C GLN A 103 0.74 -11.40 -0.55
N MET A 104 -0.37 -10.76 -0.91
CA MET A 104 -0.57 -9.32 -0.62
C MET A 104 -0.59 -9.04 0.87
N THR A 105 -1.33 -9.84 1.66
CA THR A 105 -1.36 -9.70 3.12
C THR A 105 0.03 -9.88 3.72
N ARG A 106 0.79 -10.87 3.28
CA ARG A 106 2.17 -11.10 3.74
C ARG A 106 3.10 -9.94 3.40
N PHE A 107 2.99 -9.37 2.20
CA PHE A 107 3.76 -8.17 1.81
C PHE A 107 3.43 -6.99 2.72
N ILE A 108 2.15 -6.74 2.99
CA ILE A 108 1.70 -5.65 3.85
C ILE A 108 2.16 -5.86 5.30
N GLN A 109 2.06 -7.08 5.81
CA GLN A 109 2.47 -7.40 7.18
C GLN A 109 3.97 -7.33 7.38
N ILE A 110 4.79 -7.72 6.40
CA ILE A 110 6.24 -7.74 6.54
C ILE A 110 6.83 -6.41 6.09
N GLU A 111 6.72 -6.12 4.79
CA GLU A 111 7.36 -4.94 4.19
C GLU A 111 6.63 -3.64 4.60
N GLY A 112 5.30 -3.69 4.67
CA GLY A 112 4.52 -2.56 5.16
C GLY A 112 4.82 -2.23 6.61
N SER A 113 4.83 -3.22 7.51
CA SER A 113 5.17 -2.98 8.91
C SER A 113 6.59 -2.44 9.08
N ASN A 114 7.56 -2.96 8.31
CA ASN A 114 8.92 -2.43 8.30
C ASN A 114 8.96 -0.95 7.89
N TRP A 115 8.26 -0.61 6.80
CA TRP A 115 8.13 0.77 6.33
C TRP A 115 7.49 1.70 7.38
N PHE A 116 6.36 1.28 7.96
CA PHE A 116 5.64 2.07 8.97
C PHE A 116 6.48 2.30 10.22
N ASN A 117 7.23 1.28 10.66
CA ASN A 117 8.10 1.37 11.83
C ASN A 117 9.30 2.28 11.60
N GLN A 118 9.93 2.21 10.43
CA GLN A 118 11.02 3.12 10.06
C GLN A 118 10.52 4.57 10.02
N THR A 119 9.39 4.81 9.35
CA THR A 119 8.81 6.15 9.26
C THR A 119 8.41 6.71 10.63
N LYS A 120 7.88 5.87 11.53
CA LYS A 120 7.60 6.24 12.93
C LYS A 120 8.85 6.67 13.70
N ALA A 121 9.99 6.02 13.46
CA ALA A 121 11.24 6.39 14.12
C ALA A 121 11.73 7.76 13.63
N LEU A 122 11.58 8.02 12.33
CA LEU A 122 11.99 9.26 11.68
C LEU A 122 11.09 10.43 12.09
N SER A 123 9.77 10.24 12.17
CA SER A 123 8.87 11.31 12.64
C SER A 123 9.16 11.75 14.07
N LYS A 124 9.59 10.83 14.94
CA LYS A 124 10.02 11.17 16.30
C LYS A 124 11.31 11.99 16.34
N LEU A 125 12.25 11.70 15.44
CA LEU A 125 13.50 12.45 15.34
C LEU A 125 13.24 13.87 14.81
N ASP A 126 12.40 14.01 13.78
CA ASP A 126 12.01 15.33 13.25
C ASP A 126 11.32 16.21 14.31
N THR A 127 10.55 15.61 15.24
CA THR A 127 9.97 16.37 16.36
C THR A 127 10.98 16.82 17.42
N LEU A 128 12.12 16.13 17.55
CA LEU A 128 13.20 16.45 18.49
C LEU A 128 14.21 17.42 17.87
N ASP A 129 14.43 17.34 16.56
CA ASP A 129 15.40 18.12 15.79
C ASP A 129 14.83 19.39 15.14
N ASN A 130 13.71 19.94 15.66
CA ASN A 130 13.26 21.30 15.32
C ASN A 130 14.24 22.43 15.77
N ASN A 131 15.52 22.09 15.96
CA ASN A 131 16.66 22.99 16.13
C ASN A 131 17.86 22.68 15.19
N SER A 132 17.77 21.78 14.21
CA SER A 132 18.83 21.69 13.18
C SER A 132 18.32 21.21 11.83
N GLU A 133 18.62 22.02 10.81
CA GLU A 133 18.47 21.67 9.40
C GLU A 133 19.21 20.36 9.07
N LEU A 134 18.69 19.67 8.05
CA LEU A 134 19.29 18.58 7.26
C LEU A 134 18.90 17.13 7.61
N VAL A 135 17.77 16.68 7.05
CA VAL A 135 17.68 15.30 6.51
C VAL A 135 16.91 15.28 5.18
N SER A 136 17.51 15.84 4.13
CA SER A 136 17.03 15.66 2.76
C SER A 136 18.08 14.88 1.96
N ASN A 137 17.99 13.54 1.92
CA ASN A 137 18.57 12.79 0.78
C ASN A 137 18.25 11.29 0.62
N SER A 138 17.36 10.66 1.40
CA SER A 138 17.05 9.22 1.21
C SER A 138 15.62 8.92 0.76
N TYR A 139 14.72 9.91 0.71
CA TYR A 139 13.32 9.71 0.34
C TYR A 139 13.09 9.98 -1.14
N LYS A 140 12.88 8.92 -1.93
CA LYS A 140 12.33 9.06 -3.28
C LYS A 140 10.81 8.92 -3.20
N PRO A 141 10.04 10.01 -3.36
CA PRO A 141 8.58 9.93 -3.33
C PRO A 141 8.05 9.13 -4.52
N LEU A 142 7.01 8.30 -4.29
CA LEU A 142 6.32 7.61 -5.37
C LEU A 142 5.53 8.63 -6.19
N ARG A 143 5.96 8.87 -7.44
CA ARG A 143 5.20 9.67 -8.40
C ARG A 143 4.03 8.84 -8.94
N ILE A 144 2.84 9.01 -8.40
CA ILE A 144 1.62 8.55 -9.07
C ILE A 144 1.35 9.52 -10.22
N LYS A 145 1.73 9.12 -11.45
CA LYS A 145 1.32 9.85 -12.66
C LYS A 145 -0.20 9.86 -12.71
N LYS A 146 -0.81 11.05 -12.81
CA LYS A 146 -2.23 11.16 -13.14
C LYS A 146 -2.45 10.43 -14.47
N PRO A 147 -3.50 9.59 -14.60
CA PRO A 147 -3.88 9.09 -15.91
C PRO A 147 -4.31 10.28 -16.77
N ASN A 148 -3.80 10.34 -18.00
CA ASN A 148 -4.26 11.25 -19.05
C ASN A 148 -5.67 10.85 -19.52
#